data_AF-A0A0J9VB79-F1
#
_entry.id   AF-A0A0J9VB79-F1
#
_cell.length_a   1.000
_cell.length_b   1.000
_cell.length_c   1.000
_cell.angle_alpha   90.00
_cell.angle_beta   90.00
_cell.angle_gamma   90.00
#
_symmetry.space_group_name_H-M   'P 1'
#
loop_
_entity.id
_entity.type
_entity.pdbx_description
1 polymer ?
#
loop_
_entity_poly.entity_id
_entity_poly.type
_entity_poly.pdbx_seq_one_letter_code
_entity_poly.pdbx_strand_id
1 'polypeptide(L)'
;MEEPTEDNYSDLFLKDSVKYGLYKKFTRKDIDNADTYCNMHEDRFFGNRDIYNLCKIFEKNLTQLSTIMQEEPDRKQHCRYLRFWINDEIRKKLISLGKSKHNINSIFIALFSVSSMLVGGSSEIQCIYNYDKDITMNMWKEWKDLYDYIINEDEIKRKINSNEQLCEKYSKYHT
;
A
#
# COMPACT_ATOMS: atom_id res chain seq x y z
N MET A 1 10.23 -6.06 30.22
CA MET A 1 10.45 -4.89 29.35
C MET A 1 9.75 -5.24 28.04
N GLU A 2 8.59 -4.64 27.77
CA GLU A 2 7.81 -4.94 26.56
C GLU A 2 8.57 -4.45 25.32
N GLU A 3 8.66 -5.30 24.30
CA GLU A 3 9.14 -4.90 22.99
C GLU A 3 8.22 -3.83 22.40
N PRO A 4 8.76 -2.76 21.79
CA PRO A 4 7.94 -1.78 21.12
C PRO A 4 7.27 -2.43 19.90
N THR A 5 5.95 -2.43 19.85
CA THR A 5 5.17 -2.89 18.68
C THR A 5 5.41 -1.97 17.48
N GLU A 6 5.37 -2.50 16.27
CA GLU A 6 5.67 -1.79 15.02
C GLU A 6 4.82 -0.54 14.71
N ASP A 7 3.59 -0.49 15.22
CA ASP A 7 2.76 0.73 15.21
C ASP A 7 3.52 1.92 15.83
N ASN A 8 4.47 1.65 16.74
CA ASN A 8 5.34 2.62 17.37
C ASN A 8 6.37 3.24 16.40
N TYR A 9 6.95 2.49 15.45
CA TYR A 9 8.00 3.06 14.58
C TYR A 9 7.43 4.08 13.58
N SER A 10 6.42 3.66 12.81
CA SER A 10 5.76 4.55 11.84
C SER A 10 5.17 5.77 12.55
N ASP A 11 4.55 5.59 13.72
CA ASP A 11 3.98 6.71 14.48
C ASP A 11 5.05 7.66 15.05
N LEU A 12 6.20 7.14 15.48
CA LEU A 12 7.28 7.96 16.04
C LEU A 12 8.03 8.74 14.97
N PHE A 13 8.34 8.11 13.83
CA PHE A 13 9.30 8.65 12.87
C PHE A 13 8.67 9.13 11.58
N LEU A 14 7.55 8.54 11.14
CA LEU A 14 6.99 8.75 9.79
C LEU A 14 5.66 9.50 9.77
N LYS A 15 4.90 9.52 10.88
CA LYS A 15 3.54 10.07 10.94
C LYS A 15 3.37 11.49 10.38
N ASP A 16 4.33 12.35 10.64
CA ASP A 16 4.35 13.75 10.21
C ASP A 16 5.09 13.97 8.89
N SER A 17 5.57 12.89 8.27
CA SER A 17 6.28 12.97 7.00
C SER A 17 5.34 13.25 5.85
N VAL A 18 5.72 14.21 5.00
CA VAL A 18 5.00 14.52 3.75
C VAL A 18 4.90 13.28 2.86
N LYS A 19 6.01 12.54 2.71
CA LYS A 19 6.09 11.35 1.86
C LYS A 19 5.21 10.22 2.39
N TYR A 20 5.33 9.91 3.69
CA TYR A 20 4.45 8.91 4.32
C TYR A 20 2.97 9.33 4.27
N GLY A 21 2.70 10.63 4.37
CA GLY A 21 1.37 11.21 4.26
C GLY A 21 0.68 10.96 2.91
N LEU A 22 1.43 10.70 1.83
CA LEU A 22 0.87 10.45 0.49
C LEU A 22 -0.05 9.23 0.46
N TYR A 23 0.21 8.20 1.29
CA TYR A 23 -0.65 7.01 1.37
C TYR A 23 -2.10 7.33 1.72
N LYS A 24 -2.35 8.38 2.52
CA LYS A 24 -3.70 8.79 2.94
C LYS A 24 -4.58 9.18 1.75
N LYS A 25 -3.98 9.64 0.65
CA LYS A 25 -4.71 10.11 -0.55
C LYS A 25 -5.37 8.98 -1.35
N PHE A 26 -4.92 7.75 -1.18
CA PHE A 26 -5.54 6.58 -1.83
C PHE A 26 -6.81 6.11 -1.12
N THR A 27 -7.04 6.54 0.12
CA THR A 27 -8.24 6.19 0.86
C THR A 27 -9.40 7.09 0.44
N ARG A 28 -10.41 6.53 -0.22
CA ARG A 28 -11.58 7.28 -0.72
C ARG A 28 -12.88 6.52 -0.55
N LYS A 29 -13.98 7.26 -0.47
CA LYS A 29 -15.34 6.72 -0.21
C LYS A 29 -16.26 6.75 -1.44
N ASP A 30 -15.86 7.48 -2.47
CA ASP A 30 -16.61 7.63 -3.73
C ASP A 30 -16.33 6.45 -4.66
N ILE A 31 -16.87 5.27 -4.34
CA ILE A 31 -16.82 4.11 -5.23
C ILE A 31 -18.17 4.01 -5.93
N ASP A 32 -18.19 4.29 -7.24
CA ASP A 32 -19.39 4.08 -8.05
C ASP A 32 -19.50 2.60 -8.44
N ASN A 33 -20.74 2.12 -8.62
CA ASN A 33 -21.00 0.73 -9.03
C ASN A 33 -20.94 0.51 -10.55
N ALA A 34 -20.67 1.56 -11.34
CA ALA A 34 -20.55 1.45 -12.79
C ALA A 34 -19.44 0.46 -13.17
N ASP A 35 -19.64 -0.27 -14.27
CA ASP A 35 -18.82 -1.38 -14.78
C ASP A 35 -17.31 -1.27 -14.51
N THR A 36 -16.90 -1.73 -13.32
CA THR A 36 -15.47 -1.81 -12.93
C THR A 36 -14.88 -3.11 -13.46
N TYR A 37 -13.62 -3.10 -13.89
CA TYR A 37 -12.88 -4.34 -14.19
C TYR A 37 -12.85 -5.29 -12.99
N CYS A 38 -12.92 -4.76 -11.76
CA CYS A 38 -13.10 -5.55 -10.55
C CYS A 38 -14.40 -6.38 -10.54
N ASN A 39 -15.49 -5.92 -11.18
CA ASN A 39 -16.74 -6.69 -11.28
C ASN A 39 -16.53 -8.01 -12.07
N MET A 40 -15.66 -8.00 -13.08
CA MET A 40 -15.32 -9.20 -13.87
C MET A 40 -14.59 -10.27 -13.04
N HIS A 41 -14.16 -9.93 -11.82
CA HIS A 41 -13.42 -10.78 -10.92
C HIS A 41 -14.07 -10.88 -9.54
N GLU A 42 -15.35 -10.52 -9.40
CA GLU A 42 -16.08 -10.60 -8.12
C GLU A 42 -15.98 -11.99 -7.49
N ASP A 43 -16.03 -13.03 -8.32
CA ASP A 43 -15.89 -14.43 -7.93
C ASP A 43 -14.56 -14.73 -7.21
N ARG A 44 -13.50 -14.02 -7.56
CA ARG A 44 -12.16 -14.16 -6.97
C ARG A 44 -12.06 -13.59 -5.57
N PHE A 45 -13.06 -12.81 -5.16
CA PHE A 45 -13.18 -12.20 -3.84
C PHE A 45 -14.27 -12.87 -2.98
N PHE A 46 -14.81 -14.04 -3.40
CA PHE A 46 -15.95 -14.70 -2.75
C PHE A 46 -15.84 -14.73 -1.21
N GLY A 47 -16.84 -14.15 -0.54
CA GLY A 47 -16.92 -14.07 0.92
C GLY A 47 -16.18 -12.88 1.55
N ASN A 48 -15.57 -11.97 0.78
CA ASN A 48 -14.85 -10.82 1.31
C ASN A 48 -15.22 -9.52 0.58
N ARG A 49 -16.35 -8.93 0.97
CA ARG A 49 -16.85 -7.67 0.41
C ARG A 49 -15.88 -6.51 0.62
N ASP A 50 -15.10 -6.53 1.71
CA ASP A 50 -14.14 -5.48 2.01
C ASP A 50 -12.95 -5.51 1.04
N ILE A 51 -12.41 -6.68 0.71
CA ILE A 51 -11.33 -6.81 -0.28
C ILE A 51 -11.84 -6.52 -1.69
N TYR A 52 -13.06 -6.94 -2.01
CA TYR A 52 -13.69 -6.56 -3.28
C TYR A 52 -13.85 -5.03 -3.41
N ASN A 53 -14.28 -4.35 -2.34
CA ASN A 53 -14.33 -2.89 -2.31
C ASN A 53 -12.93 -2.26 -2.45
N LEU A 54 -11.89 -2.85 -1.84
CA LEU A 54 -10.50 -2.43 -2.05
C LEU A 54 -10.07 -2.55 -3.51
N CYS A 55 -10.50 -3.58 -4.24
CA CYS A 55 -10.26 -3.70 -5.68
C CYS A 55 -10.82 -2.47 -6.42
N LYS A 56 -12.08 -2.11 -6.15
CA LYS A 56 -12.71 -0.95 -6.80
C LYS A 56 -11.99 0.37 -6.50
N ILE A 57 -11.54 0.54 -5.25
CA ILE A 57 -10.71 1.70 -4.88
C ILE A 57 -9.39 1.68 -5.66
N PHE A 58 -8.73 0.53 -5.72
CA PHE A 58 -7.48 0.36 -6.47
C PHE A 58 -7.65 0.72 -7.94
N GLU A 59 -8.70 0.23 -8.60
CA GLU A 59 -9.01 0.54 -9.99
C GLU A 59 -9.21 2.04 -10.21
N LYS A 60 -10.03 2.68 -9.36
CA LYS A 60 -10.27 4.13 -9.44
C LYS A 60 -9.00 4.93 -9.18
N ASN A 61 -8.20 4.54 -8.19
CA ASN A 61 -6.93 5.17 -7.89
C ASN A 61 -5.93 5.02 -9.04
N LEU A 62 -5.94 3.88 -9.74
CA LEU A 62 -5.07 3.64 -10.87
C LEU A 62 -5.40 4.58 -12.05
N THR A 63 -6.69 4.83 -12.32
CA THR A 63 -7.12 5.78 -13.36
C THR A 63 -6.82 7.25 -13.03
N GLN A 64 -6.78 7.60 -11.75
CA GLN A 64 -6.57 8.98 -11.27
C GLN A 64 -5.19 9.18 -10.65
N LEU A 65 -4.26 8.25 -10.90
CA LEU A 65 -3.02 8.13 -10.15
C LEU A 65 -2.15 9.39 -10.28
N SER A 66 -2.06 9.94 -11.49
CA SER A 66 -1.30 11.16 -11.77
C SER A 66 -1.84 12.38 -11.01
N THR A 67 -3.16 12.46 -10.83
CA THR A 67 -3.81 13.53 -10.06
C THR A 67 -3.60 13.34 -8.55
N ILE A 68 -3.80 12.12 -8.04
CA ILE A 68 -3.63 11.80 -6.61
C ILE A 68 -2.19 12.09 -6.17
N MET A 69 -1.22 11.75 -7.02
CA MET A 69 0.21 11.84 -6.75
C MET A 69 0.88 13.05 -7.41
N GLN A 70 0.14 14.13 -7.69
CA GLN A 70 0.68 15.33 -8.34
C GLN A 70 1.85 16.00 -7.59
N GLU A 71 1.93 15.79 -6.27
CA GLU A 71 3.00 16.30 -5.40
C GLU A 71 4.30 15.47 -5.48
N GLU A 72 4.23 14.27 -6.07
CA GLU A 72 5.39 13.41 -6.29
C GLU A 72 5.81 13.54 -7.76
N PRO A 73 6.95 14.17 -8.08
CA PRO A 73 7.36 14.39 -9.46
C PRO A 73 7.77 13.10 -10.19
N ASP A 74 8.28 12.09 -9.47
CA ASP A 74 8.68 10.83 -10.09
C ASP A 74 7.48 9.90 -10.28
N ARG A 75 7.01 9.83 -11.53
CA ARG A 75 5.91 8.94 -11.94
C ARG A 75 6.13 7.48 -11.58
N LYS A 76 7.39 7.01 -11.48
CA LYS A 76 7.66 5.63 -11.05
C LYS A 76 7.30 5.42 -9.59
N GLN A 77 7.39 6.46 -8.75
CA GLN A 77 6.96 6.39 -7.35
C GLN A 77 5.45 6.28 -7.25
N HIS A 78 4.69 6.88 -8.16
CA HIS A 78 3.22 6.79 -8.14
C HIS A 78 2.76 5.33 -8.09
N CYS A 79 3.30 4.50 -8.97
CA CYS A 79 3.01 3.07 -9.01
C CYS A 79 3.45 2.35 -7.72
N ARG A 80 4.63 2.70 -7.18
CA ARG A 80 5.18 2.10 -5.96
C ARG A 80 4.30 2.39 -4.74
N TYR A 81 3.95 3.65 -4.55
CA TYR A 81 3.04 4.09 -3.48
C TYR A 81 1.69 3.37 -3.57
N LEU A 82 1.06 3.34 -4.75
CA LEU A 82 -0.20 2.64 -4.93
C LEU A 82 -0.08 1.14 -4.61
N ARG A 83 1.02 0.51 -5.04
CA ARG A 83 1.27 -0.92 -4.80
C ARG A 83 1.51 -1.25 -3.33
N PHE A 84 2.28 -0.44 -2.61
CA PHE A 84 2.48 -0.61 -1.18
C PHE A 84 1.19 -0.36 -0.40
N TRP A 85 0.45 0.68 -0.77
CA TRP A 85 -0.85 0.99 -0.16
C TRP A 85 -1.83 -0.18 -0.28
N ILE A 86 -2.08 -0.69 -1.49
CA ILE A 86 -3.10 -1.75 -1.69
C ILE A 86 -2.72 -3.03 -0.96
N ASN A 87 -1.44 -3.40 -0.95
CA ASN A 87 -0.97 -4.60 -0.25
C ASN A 87 -1.08 -4.48 1.26
N ASP A 88 -0.75 -3.31 1.83
CA ASP A 88 -0.89 -3.07 3.26
C ASP A 88 -2.36 -3.04 3.69
N GLU A 89 -3.26 -2.46 2.89
CA GLU A 89 -4.69 -2.48 3.16
C GLU A 89 -5.27 -3.90 3.10
N ILE A 90 -4.91 -4.68 2.07
CA ILE A 90 -5.33 -6.10 1.98
C ILE A 90 -4.81 -6.88 3.19
N ARG A 91 -3.53 -6.71 3.56
CA ARG A 91 -2.94 -7.35 4.73
C ARG A 91 -3.73 -7.02 6.00
N LYS A 92 -4.04 -5.74 6.26
CA LYS A 92 -4.84 -5.31 7.42
C LYS A 92 -6.22 -5.97 7.45
N LYS A 93 -6.92 -6.02 6.31
CA LYS A 93 -8.23 -6.70 6.20
C LYS A 93 -8.11 -8.19 6.48
N LEU A 94 -7.12 -8.87 5.90
CA LEU A 94 -6.91 -10.31 6.12
C LEU A 94 -6.58 -10.63 7.58
N ILE A 95 -5.79 -9.78 8.27
CA ILE A 95 -5.52 -9.93 9.70
C ILE A 95 -6.81 -9.79 10.51
N SER A 96 -7.63 -8.77 10.22
CA SER A 96 -8.89 -8.53 10.95
C SER A 96 -9.93 -9.64 10.82
N LEU A 97 -9.88 -10.42 9.73
CA LEU A 97 -10.85 -11.48 9.45
C LEU A 97 -10.48 -12.85 10.07
N GLY A 98 -9.29 -12.97 10.68
CA GLY A 98 -8.75 -14.24 11.21
C GLY A 98 -8.15 -15.11 10.09
N LYS A 99 -6.96 -15.69 10.34
CA LYS A 99 -6.21 -16.43 9.33
C LYS A 99 -7.00 -17.66 8.79
N SER A 100 -6.91 -17.85 7.47
CA SER A 100 -7.01 -19.12 6.73
C SER A 100 -8.30 -19.54 6.01
N LYS A 101 -8.99 -18.64 5.29
CA LYS A 101 -9.92 -19.09 4.22
C LYS A 101 -9.75 -18.43 2.85
N HIS A 102 -8.86 -17.45 2.71
CA HIS A 102 -8.78 -16.66 1.50
C HIS A 102 -7.57 -17.02 0.66
N ASN A 103 -7.82 -17.29 -0.61
CA ASN A 103 -6.78 -17.52 -1.60
C ASN A 103 -6.16 -16.16 -1.97
N ILE A 104 -5.07 -15.77 -1.28
CA ILE A 104 -4.32 -14.54 -1.55
C ILE A 104 -3.90 -14.46 -3.02
N ASN A 105 -3.53 -15.59 -3.62
CA ASN A 105 -3.19 -15.64 -5.04
C ASN A 105 -4.40 -15.27 -5.91
N SER A 106 -5.62 -15.69 -5.55
CA SER A 106 -6.85 -15.28 -6.26
C SER A 106 -7.01 -13.76 -6.29
N ILE A 107 -6.78 -13.11 -5.14
CA ILE A 107 -6.83 -11.64 -5.00
C ILE A 107 -5.74 -11.00 -5.87
N PHE A 108 -4.50 -11.48 -5.80
CA PHE A 108 -3.40 -10.91 -6.58
C PHE A 108 -3.57 -11.09 -8.08
N ILE A 109 -4.08 -12.24 -8.55
CA ILE A 109 -4.34 -12.44 -9.97
C ILE A 109 -5.48 -11.51 -10.42
N ALA A 110 -6.49 -11.26 -9.58
CA ALA A 110 -7.53 -10.27 -9.90
C ALA A 110 -6.94 -8.86 -10.05
N LEU A 111 -6.09 -8.40 -9.13
CA LEU A 111 -5.43 -7.08 -9.22
C LEU A 111 -4.50 -6.97 -10.43
N PHE A 112 -3.73 -8.02 -10.74
CA PHE A 112 -2.92 -8.10 -11.96
C PHE A 112 -3.80 -7.94 -13.21
N SER A 113 -4.90 -8.69 -13.29
CA SER A 113 -5.83 -8.65 -14.42
C SER A 113 -6.45 -7.24 -14.59
N VAL A 114 -6.99 -6.66 -13.52
CA VAL A 114 -7.57 -5.31 -13.51
C VAL A 114 -6.56 -4.26 -14.01
N SER A 115 -5.36 -4.26 -13.45
CA SER A 115 -4.32 -3.31 -13.86
C SER A 115 -3.87 -3.51 -15.31
N SER A 116 -3.78 -4.76 -15.78
CA SER A 116 -3.40 -5.08 -17.16
C SER A 116 -4.46 -4.63 -18.17
N MET A 117 -5.74 -4.81 -17.85
CA MET A 117 -6.85 -4.34 -18.68
C MET A 117 -6.87 -2.81 -18.77
N LEU A 118 -6.65 -2.11 -17.65
CA LEU A 118 -6.58 -0.65 -17.64
C LEU A 118 -5.41 -0.10 -18.47
N VAL A 119 -4.22 -0.70 -18.36
CA VAL A 119 -3.05 -0.33 -19.18
C VAL A 119 -3.31 -0.62 -20.66
N GLY A 120 -3.96 -1.75 -20.97
CA GLY A 120 -4.33 -2.08 -22.35
C GLY A 120 -5.37 -1.10 -22.95
N GLY A 121 -6.20 -0.49 -22.12
CA GLY A 121 -7.22 0.47 -22.51
C GLY A 121 -6.75 1.94 -22.55
N SER A 122 -5.59 2.28 -21.99
CA SER A 122 -5.07 3.66 -21.95
C SER A 122 -3.55 3.71 -21.86
N SER A 123 -2.92 4.46 -22.77
CA SER A 123 -1.48 4.71 -22.78
C SER A 123 -1.00 5.62 -21.63
N GLU A 124 -1.94 6.29 -20.93
CA GLU A 124 -1.64 7.15 -19.79
C GLU A 124 -1.43 6.35 -18.50
N ILE A 125 -2.01 5.15 -18.41
CA ILE A 125 -1.85 4.25 -17.27
C ILE A 125 -0.67 3.32 -17.54
N GLN A 126 0.33 3.33 -16.66
CA GLN A 126 1.56 2.54 -16.84
C GLN A 126 1.85 1.59 -15.67
N CYS A 127 1.01 1.58 -14.64
CA CYS A 127 1.24 0.73 -13.47
C CYS A 127 0.51 -0.61 -13.61
N ILE A 128 1.27 -1.65 -13.96
CA ILE A 128 0.80 -3.03 -13.86
C ILE A 128 1.07 -3.52 -12.44
N TYR A 129 0.11 -4.21 -11.82
CA TYR A 129 0.28 -4.87 -10.53
C TYR A 129 1.05 -6.17 -10.72
N ASN A 130 2.26 -6.31 -10.18
CA ASN A 130 3.04 -7.54 -10.38
C ASN A 130 2.51 -8.65 -9.46
N TYR A 131 2.08 -9.77 -10.06
CA TYR A 131 1.77 -10.99 -9.33
C TYR A 131 2.98 -11.93 -9.35
N ASP A 132 3.36 -12.37 -8.16
CA ASP A 132 4.25 -13.49 -7.93
C ASP A 132 3.67 -14.33 -6.79
N LYS A 133 3.54 -15.63 -7.02
CA LYS A 133 2.95 -16.59 -6.09
C LYS A 133 3.80 -16.81 -4.84
N ASP A 134 5.10 -16.51 -4.92
CA ASP A 134 6.07 -16.73 -3.84
C ASP A 134 6.15 -15.50 -2.91
N ILE A 135 5.53 -14.36 -3.30
CA ILE A 135 5.46 -13.16 -2.46
C ILE A 135 4.35 -13.29 -1.42
N THR A 136 4.74 -13.26 -0.15
CA THR A 136 3.80 -13.30 0.98
C THR A 136 3.39 -11.90 1.44
N MET A 137 2.32 -11.81 2.24
CA MET A 137 1.91 -10.54 2.88
C MET A 137 2.96 -10.00 3.86
N ASN A 138 3.77 -10.87 4.46
CA ASN A 138 4.88 -10.44 5.32
C ASN A 138 5.99 -9.80 4.48
N MET A 139 6.30 -10.35 3.30
CA MET A 139 7.28 -9.75 2.39
C MET A 139 6.82 -8.38 1.90
N TRP A 140 5.54 -8.23 1.54
CA TRP A 140 4.99 -6.92 1.16
C TRP A 140 5.14 -5.86 2.26
N LYS A 141 4.92 -6.28 3.50
CA LYS A 141 5.10 -5.44 4.67
C LYS A 141 6.56 -5.07 4.86
N GLU A 142 7.49 -6.02 4.89
CA GLU A 142 8.93 -5.75 5.02
C GLU A 142 9.47 -4.83 3.92
N TRP A 143 9.03 -5.04 2.67
CA TRP A 143 9.41 -4.17 1.56
C TRP A 143 8.85 -2.77 1.67
N LYS A 144 7.61 -2.63 2.15
CA LYS A 144 7.02 -1.32 2.43
C LYS A 144 7.80 -0.62 3.53
N ASP A 145 8.09 -1.31 4.63
CA ASP A 145 8.83 -0.74 5.77
C ASP A 145 10.22 -0.27 5.35
N LEU A 146 10.93 -1.08 4.55
CA LEU A 146 12.23 -0.71 3.98
C LEU A 146 12.13 0.48 3.03
N TYR A 147 11.14 0.48 2.14
CA TYR A 147 10.92 1.59 1.22
C TYR A 147 10.61 2.89 1.98
N ASP A 148 9.70 2.82 2.95
CA ASP A 148 9.29 3.96 3.79
C ASP A 148 10.47 4.50 4.59
N TYR A 149 11.37 3.64 5.10
CA TYR A 149 12.62 4.06 5.71
C TYR A 149 13.53 4.82 4.73
N ILE A 150 13.79 4.24 3.55
CA ILE A 150 14.69 4.81 2.54
C ILE A 150 14.20 6.18 2.07
N ILE A 151 12.92 6.30 1.72
CA ILE A 151 12.40 7.56 1.19
C ILE A 151 12.35 8.66 2.25
N ASN A 152 12.29 8.32 3.54
CA ASN A 152 12.19 9.26 4.65
C ASN A 152 13.51 9.45 5.41
N GLU A 153 14.63 8.92 4.90
CA GLU A 153 15.92 8.91 5.58
C GLU A 153 16.33 10.29 6.11
N ASP A 154 16.24 11.33 5.28
CA ASP A 154 16.62 12.70 5.67
C ASP A 154 15.74 13.26 6.80
N GLU A 155 14.43 12.96 6.77
CA GLU A 155 13.50 13.40 7.80
C GLU A 155 13.74 12.66 9.12
N ILE A 156 13.99 11.36 9.04
CA ILE A 156 14.35 10.52 10.19
C ILE A 156 15.65 11.07 10.80
N LYS A 157 16.70 11.28 10.00
CA LYS A 157 17.97 11.89 10.43
C LYS A 157 17.78 13.24 11.11
N ARG A 158 16.93 14.10 10.56
CA ARG A 158 16.61 15.39 11.18
C ARG A 158 15.91 15.23 12.53
N LYS A 159 14.95 14.30 12.64
CA LYS A 159 14.22 14.03 13.90
C LYS A 159 15.14 13.48 14.99
N ILE A 160 15.99 12.50 14.68
CA ILE A 160 16.92 11.92 15.66
C ILE A 160 17.98 12.93 16.11
N ASN A 161 18.47 13.80 15.22
CA ASN A 161 19.47 14.81 15.56
C ASN A 161 18.89 15.97 16.39
N SER A 162 17.57 16.18 16.36
CA SER A 162 16.89 17.25 17.09
C SER A 162 16.21 16.80 18.38
N ASN A 163 16.12 15.49 18.63
CA ASN A 163 15.45 14.92 19.80
C ASN A 163 16.21 13.70 20.32
N GLU A 164 16.88 13.88 21.47
CA GLU A 164 17.68 12.86 22.15
C GLU A 164 16.87 11.61 22.49
N GLN A 165 15.61 11.75 22.93
CA GLN A 165 14.74 10.60 23.23
C GLN A 165 14.40 9.79 21.97
N LEU A 166 14.23 10.45 20.82
CA LEU A 166 14.02 9.77 19.54
C LEU A 166 15.31 9.08 19.08
N CYS A 167 16.47 9.67 19.31
CA CYS A 167 17.77 9.05 19.04
C CYS A 167 17.96 7.75 19.85
N GLU A 168 17.72 7.79 21.16
CA GLU A 168 17.82 6.60 22.03
C GLU A 168 16.87 5.48 21.60
N LYS A 169 15.65 5.84 21.18
CA LYS A 169 14.70 4.86 20.63
C LYS A 169 15.18 4.31 19.30
N TYR A 170 15.68 5.16 18.41
CA TYR A 170 16.19 4.78 17.10
C TYR A 170 17.34 3.77 17.19
N SER A 171 18.30 3.98 18.11
CA SER A 171 19.42 3.05 18.31
C SER A 171 18.98 1.62 18.64
N LYS A 172 17.83 1.44 19.31
CA LYS A 172 17.28 0.12 19.64
C LYS A 172 16.70 -0.65 18.44
N TYR A 173 16.38 0.03 17.34
CA TYR A 173 15.89 -0.61 16.11
C TYR A 173 17.02 -1.17 15.24
N HIS A 174 18.27 -0.77 15.49
CA HIS A 174 19.44 -1.15 14.70
C HIS A 174 20.47 -1.97 15.50
N THR A 175 20.10 -2.49 16.68
CA THR A 175 20.92 -3.37 17.51
C THR A 175 20.49 -4.81 17.32
#